data_AF-A0A6N7V1L9-F1
#
_entry.id   AF-A0A6N7V1L9-F1
#
_cell.length_a   1.000
_cell.length_b   1.000
_cell.length_c   1.000
_cell.angle_alpha   90.00
_cell.angle_beta   90.00
_cell.angle_gamma   90.00
#
_symmetry.space_group_name_H-M   'P 1'
#
loop_
_entity.id
_entity.type
_entity.pdbx_description
1 polymer ?
#
loop_
_entity_poly.entity_id
_entity_poly.type
_entity_poly.pdbx_seq_one_letter_code
_entity_poly.pdbx_strand_id
1 'polypeptide(L)'
;MAYFAYEYDCTNFASQIVHWAGMTPIRTQWQWNGTEQARRCWNVAHDFIEYWTLERGYNGGAYLTKADAKRHALPGDLIGYMDKKDYKIWHVTFVQSKSNGKIYVSQHTGDRYNEDWDGIDINNSTCIIVRF
;
A
#
# COMPACT_ATOMS: atom_id res chain seq x y z
N MET A 1 -3.44 -22.08 2.74
CA MET A 1 -2.30 -21.94 1.82
C MET A 1 -1.47 -20.78 2.32
N ALA A 2 -0.29 -21.03 2.89
CA ALA A 2 0.61 -19.97 3.35
C ALA A 2 1.50 -19.55 2.18
N TYR A 3 1.49 -18.26 1.83
CA TYR A 3 2.34 -17.71 0.77
C TYR A 3 3.77 -17.53 1.30
N PHE A 4 4.77 -17.61 0.42
CA PHE A 4 6.18 -17.47 0.78
C PHE A 4 6.43 -16.10 1.43
N ALA A 5 6.76 -16.13 2.73
CA ALA A 5 7.05 -14.95 3.53
C ALA A 5 8.38 -14.33 3.09
N TYR A 6 8.32 -13.15 2.48
CA TYR A 6 9.43 -12.21 2.59
C TYR A 6 9.32 -11.50 3.94
N GLU A 7 10.46 -11.13 4.52
CA GLU A 7 10.60 -10.46 5.82
C GLU A 7 9.76 -9.16 5.99
N TYR A 8 9.15 -8.66 4.90
CA TYR A 8 8.24 -7.52 4.86
C TYR A 8 6.95 -7.86 4.08
N ASP A 9 5.98 -8.45 4.78
CA ASP A 9 4.74 -9.00 4.21
C ASP A 9 3.63 -7.94 3.92
N CYS A 10 3.97 -6.65 4.02
CA CYS A 10 3.00 -5.57 3.86
C CYS A 10 2.37 -5.54 2.46
N THR A 11 3.17 -5.78 1.42
CA THR A 11 2.69 -5.79 0.03
C THR A 11 1.84 -7.01 -0.28
N ASN A 12 2.16 -8.17 0.28
CA ASN A 12 1.35 -9.37 0.08
C ASN A 12 -0.03 -9.18 0.72
N PHE A 13 -0.07 -8.63 1.95
CA PHE A 13 -1.32 -8.26 2.61
C PHE A 13 -2.14 -7.26 1.78
N ALA A 14 -1.51 -6.19 1.27
CA ALA A 14 -2.17 -5.24 0.39
C ALA A 14 -2.68 -5.91 -0.91
N SER A 15 -1.88 -6.76 -1.54
CA SER A 15 -2.27 -7.49 -2.75
C SER A 15 -3.46 -8.42 -2.49
N GLN A 16 -3.49 -9.09 -1.34
CA GLN A 16 -4.63 -9.91 -0.94
C GLN A 16 -5.90 -9.07 -0.75
N ILE A 17 -5.82 -7.90 -0.11
CA ILE A 17 -6.96 -6.98 0.01
C ILE A 17 -7.51 -6.63 -1.36
N VAL A 18 -6.64 -6.21 -2.28
CA VAL A 18 -7.04 -5.81 -3.64
C VAL A 18 -7.66 -6.98 -4.40
N HIS A 19 -7.13 -8.19 -4.22
CA HIS A 19 -7.69 -9.39 -4.80
C HIS A 19 -9.10 -9.71 -4.27
N TRP A 20 -9.28 -9.65 -2.95
CA TRP A 20 -10.57 -9.88 -2.29
C TRP A 20 -11.59 -8.77 -2.59
N ALA A 21 -11.14 -7.57 -2.91
CA ALA A 21 -11.99 -6.47 -3.40
C ALA A 21 -12.50 -6.67 -4.83
N GLY A 22 -12.11 -7.76 -5.51
CA GLY A 22 -12.62 -8.15 -6.82
C GLY A 22 -11.65 -7.92 -7.98
N MET A 23 -10.44 -7.41 -7.72
CA MET A 23 -9.42 -7.30 -8.77
C MET A 23 -8.82 -8.67 -9.07
N THR A 24 -9.00 -9.12 -10.31
CA THR A 24 -8.45 -10.40 -10.76
C THR A 24 -6.94 -10.29 -11.02
N PRO A 25 -6.12 -11.28 -10.61
CA PRO A 25 -4.71 -11.32 -10.95
C PRO A 25 -4.52 -11.20 -12.46
N ILE A 26 -3.61 -10.32 -12.88
CA ILE A 26 -3.31 -10.11 -14.30
C ILE A 26 -2.08 -10.92 -14.64
N ARG A 27 -2.26 -11.88 -15.56
CA ARG A 27 -1.17 -12.75 -16.01
C ARG A 27 0.03 -11.90 -16.45
N THR A 28 1.21 -12.32 -16.01
CA THR A 28 2.51 -11.66 -16.27
C THR A 28 2.69 -10.23 -15.73
N GLN A 29 1.70 -9.63 -15.07
CA GLN A 29 1.78 -8.25 -14.55
C GLN A 29 1.58 -8.15 -13.04
N TRP A 30 0.56 -8.82 -12.49
CA TRP A 30 0.27 -8.78 -11.06
C TRP A 30 -0.30 -10.12 -10.63
N GLN A 31 0.58 -11.03 -10.20
CA GLN A 31 0.25 -12.42 -9.94
C GLN A 31 1.30 -13.08 -9.06
N TRP A 32 0.87 -13.68 -7.95
CA TRP A 32 1.76 -14.36 -7.00
C TRP A 32 2.53 -15.56 -7.58
N ASN A 33 1.99 -16.25 -8.60
CA ASN A 33 2.64 -17.36 -9.33
C ASN A 33 3.02 -17.01 -10.77
N GLY A 34 3.22 -15.73 -11.07
CA GLY A 34 3.56 -15.28 -12.41
C GLY A 34 5.07 -15.23 -12.71
N THR A 35 5.41 -14.43 -13.72
CA THR A 35 6.79 -14.02 -14.01
C THR A 35 7.43 -13.34 -12.79
N GLU A 36 8.75 -13.15 -12.81
CA GLU A 36 9.43 -12.40 -11.74
C GLU A 36 8.82 -11.00 -11.57
N GLN A 37 8.59 -10.28 -12.67
CA GLN A 37 7.93 -8.98 -12.64
C GLN A 37 6.53 -9.06 -12.00
N ALA A 38 5.72 -10.06 -12.37
CA ALA A 38 4.39 -10.21 -11.79
C ALA A 38 4.40 -10.48 -10.28
N ARG A 39 5.39 -11.26 -9.83
CA ARG A 39 5.61 -11.58 -8.41
C ARG A 39 6.11 -10.36 -7.64
N ARG A 40 6.93 -9.54 -8.28
CA ARG A 40 7.41 -8.26 -7.75
C ARG A 40 6.26 -7.28 -7.53
N CYS A 41 5.42 -7.05 -8.53
CA CYS A 41 4.22 -6.22 -8.38
C CYS A 41 3.23 -6.76 -7.33
N TRP A 42 3.32 -8.05 -6.95
CA TRP A 42 2.50 -8.62 -5.87
C TRP A 42 3.15 -8.48 -4.48
N ASN A 43 4.47 -8.60 -4.36
CA ASN A 43 5.17 -8.75 -3.07
C ASN A 43 6.12 -7.59 -2.70
N VAL A 44 6.48 -6.71 -3.64
CA VAL A 44 7.43 -5.61 -3.42
C VAL A 44 6.69 -4.28 -3.41
N ALA A 45 6.77 -3.54 -2.30
CA ALA A 45 5.95 -2.34 -2.06
C ALA A 45 6.12 -1.28 -3.16
N HIS A 46 7.36 -1.09 -3.62
CA HIS A 46 7.67 -0.19 -4.73
C HIS A 46 7.00 -0.60 -6.04
N ASP A 47 7.25 -1.81 -6.51
CA ASP A 47 6.68 -2.27 -7.78
C ASP A 47 5.14 -2.37 -7.70
N PHE A 48 4.58 -2.68 -6.53
CA PHE A 48 3.14 -2.71 -6.30
C PHE A 48 2.50 -1.32 -6.43
N ILE A 49 3.04 -0.31 -5.74
CA ILE A 49 2.46 1.05 -5.80
C ILE A 49 2.65 1.65 -7.19
N GLU A 50 3.82 1.47 -7.81
CA GLU A 50 4.04 1.94 -9.20
C GLU A 50 3.09 1.27 -10.17
N TYR A 51 2.93 -0.05 -10.08
CA TYR A 51 1.98 -0.79 -10.91
C TYR A 51 0.57 -0.22 -10.80
N TRP A 52 0.04 -0.06 -9.58
CA TRP A 52 -1.33 0.39 -9.40
C TRP A 52 -1.53 1.87 -9.75
N THR A 53 -0.56 2.73 -9.48
CA THR A 53 -0.70 4.18 -9.73
C THR A 53 -0.33 4.57 -11.16
N LEU A 54 0.83 4.14 -11.64
CA LEU A 54 1.40 4.59 -12.92
C LEU A 54 0.90 3.73 -14.08
N GLU A 55 0.88 2.41 -13.93
CA GLU A 55 0.48 1.53 -15.03
C GLU A 55 -1.05 1.37 -15.10
N ARG A 56 -1.71 1.27 -13.95
CA ARG A 56 -3.17 1.05 -13.87
C ARG A 56 -3.98 2.32 -13.68
N GLY A 57 -3.34 3.44 -13.34
CA GLY A 57 -3.98 4.76 -13.25
C GLY A 57 -4.76 5.03 -11.96
N TYR A 58 -4.68 4.16 -10.94
CA TYR A 58 -5.35 4.34 -9.65
C TYR A 58 -4.60 5.30 -8.73
N ASN A 59 -4.33 6.51 -9.24
CA ASN A 59 -3.53 7.52 -8.56
C ASN A 59 -4.42 8.45 -7.70
N GLY A 60 -4.36 8.28 -6.39
CA GLY A 60 -5.04 9.13 -5.40
C GLY A 60 -4.24 10.38 -4.98
N GLY A 61 -3.05 10.58 -5.54
CA GLY A 61 -2.16 11.71 -5.29
C GLY A 61 -0.93 11.36 -4.43
N ALA A 62 0.04 12.27 -4.45
CA ALA A 62 1.28 12.20 -3.66
C ALA A 62 1.35 13.39 -2.69
N TYR A 63 1.56 13.10 -1.40
CA TYR A 63 1.46 14.10 -0.34
C TYR A 63 2.73 14.11 0.51
N LEU A 64 3.35 15.29 0.64
CA LEU A 64 4.66 15.45 1.29
C LEU A 64 4.62 15.32 2.82
N THR A 65 3.43 15.37 3.41
CA THR A 65 3.22 15.32 4.87
C THR A 65 2.08 14.38 5.23
N LYS A 66 2.17 13.73 6.40
CA LYS A 66 1.07 12.92 6.96
C LYS A 66 -0.22 13.72 7.12
N ALA A 67 -0.11 14.98 7.56
CA ALA A 67 -1.28 15.82 7.78
C ALA A 67 -2.08 16.02 6.50
N ASP A 68 -1.40 16.24 5.38
CA ASP A 68 -2.05 16.45 4.08
C ASP A 68 -2.57 15.14 3.48
N ALA A 69 -1.77 14.07 3.56
CA ALA A 69 -2.20 12.72 3.16
C ALA A 69 -3.49 12.31 3.91
N LYS A 70 -3.57 12.55 5.22
CA LYS A 70 -4.72 12.24 6.06
C LYS A 70 -5.98 12.99 5.66
N ARG A 71 -5.85 14.24 5.19
CA ARG A 71 -7.00 15.01 4.69
C ARG A 71 -7.60 14.37 3.45
N HIS A 72 -6.76 13.85 2.56
CA HIS A 72 -7.17 13.32 1.27
C HIS A 72 -7.46 11.80 1.24
N ALA A 73 -6.87 11.03 2.16
CA ALA A 73 -7.08 9.60 2.27
C ALA A 73 -8.51 9.26 2.71
N LEU A 74 -9.07 8.19 2.14
CA LEU A 74 -10.41 7.68 2.38
C LEU A 74 -10.35 6.19 2.77
N PRO A 75 -11.34 5.68 3.53
CA PRO A 75 -11.48 4.24 3.74
C PRO A 75 -11.50 3.50 2.41
N GLY A 76 -10.71 2.43 2.29
CA GLY A 76 -10.51 1.68 1.05
C GLY A 76 -9.21 2.01 0.31
N ASP A 77 -8.61 3.19 0.55
CA ASP A 77 -7.34 3.56 -0.06
C ASP A 77 -6.18 2.70 0.48
N LEU A 78 -5.16 2.49 -0.35
CA LEU A 78 -3.84 2.07 0.12
C LEU A 78 -2.90 3.28 0.15
N ILE A 79 -1.96 3.30 1.10
CA ILE A 79 -0.95 4.35 1.20
C ILE A 79 0.43 3.70 1.16
N GLY A 80 1.21 4.04 0.13
CA GLY A 80 2.64 3.75 0.03
C GLY A 80 3.48 4.80 0.74
N TYR A 81 4.52 4.38 1.47
CA TYR A 81 5.49 5.28 2.09
C TYR A 81 6.76 5.30 1.23
N MET A 82 7.02 6.45 0.61
CA MET A 82 8.18 6.69 -0.23
C MET A 82 9.23 7.48 0.55
N ASP A 83 10.42 6.90 0.74
CA ASP A 83 11.54 7.60 1.35
C ASP A 83 11.92 8.81 0.47
N LYS A 84 12.12 9.97 1.10
CA LYS A 84 12.40 11.23 0.37
C LYS A 84 13.83 11.33 -0.17
N LYS A 85 14.74 10.47 0.27
CA LYS A 85 16.16 10.49 -0.13
C LYS A 85 16.39 9.64 -1.37
N ASP A 86 15.91 8.40 -1.38
CA ASP A 86 16.15 7.45 -2.47
C ASP A 86 14.90 7.19 -3.34
N TYR A 87 13.76 7.80 -3.00
CA TYR A 87 12.47 7.66 -3.69
C TYR A 87 11.95 6.23 -3.74
N LYS A 88 12.48 5.35 -2.89
CA LYS A 88 12.02 3.97 -2.80
C LYS A 88 10.81 3.91 -1.88
N ILE A 89 9.80 3.18 -2.35
CA ILE A 89 8.63 2.87 -1.52
C ILE A 89 8.96 1.62 -0.73
N TRP A 90 8.99 1.79 0.58
CA TRP A 90 9.47 0.74 1.49
C TRP A 90 8.32 0.06 2.24
N HIS A 91 7.12 0.64 2.25
CA HIS A 91 5.98 0.07 2.95
C HIS A 91 4.65 0.48 2.33
N VAL A 92 3.61 -0.33 2.58
CA VAL A 92 2.22 -0.05 2.19
C VAL A 92 1.28 -0.37 3.35
N THR A 93 0.25 0.45 3.53
CA THR A 93 -0.79 0.27 4.55
C THR A 93 -2.18 0.45 3.95
N PHE A 94 -3.20 -0.16 4.55
CA PHE A 94 -4.60 -0.04 4.13
C PHE A 94 -5.38 0.88 5.06
N VAL A 95 -6.08 1.86 4.49
CA VAL A 95 -6.97 2.75 5.25
C VAL A 95 -8.29 2.03 5.50
N GLN A 96 -8.47 1.57 6.73
CA GLN A 96 -9.66 0.81 7.12
C GLN A 96 -10.84 1.72 7.48
N SER A 97 -10.58 2.82 8.19
CA SER A 97 -11.65 3.74 8.58
C SER A 97 -11.13 5.17 8.74
N LYS A 98 -12.07 6.14 8.74
CA LYS A 98 -11.78 7.56 8.95
C LYS A 98 -12.85 8.14 9.86
N SER A 99 -12.43 8.82 10.93
CA SER A 99 -13.34 9.44 11.89
C SER A 99 -12.68 10.66 12.52
N ASN A 100 -13.44 11.75 12.68
CA ASN A 100 -12.97 12.99 13.32
C ASN A 100 -11.63 13.52 12.76
N GLY A 101 -11.42 13.43 11.45
CA GLY A 101 -10.20 13.88 10.78
C GLY A 101 -8.97 12.96 10.99
N LYS A 102 -9.14 11.82 11.66
CA LYS A 102 -8.14 10.76 11.80
C LYS A 102 -8.42 9.62 10.84
N ILE A 103 -7.37 9.00 10.33
CA ILE A 103 -7.48 7.74 9.59
C ILE A 103 -6.90 6.61 10.45
N TYR A 104 -7.51 5.44 10.30
CA TYR A 104 -7.12 4.23 10.99
C TYR A 104 -6.72 3.19 9.96
N VAL A 105 -5.58 2.54 10.20
CA VAL A 105 -4.96 1.69 9.19
C VAL A 105 -4.77 0.27 9.69
N SER A 106 -4.75 -0.65 8.73
CA SER A 106 -4.38 -2.05 8.94
C SER A 106 -3.19 -2.41 8.08
N GLN A 107 -2.24 -3.12 8.67
CA GLN A 107 -1.02 -3.55 8.00
C GLN A 107 -0.41 -4.75 8.70
N HIS A 108 0.26 -5.59 7.92
CA HIS A 108 0.93 -6.78 8.45
C HIS A 108 2.23 -6.43 9.21
N THR A 109 3.00 -5.44 8.75
CA THR A 109 4.23 -5.07 9.48
C THR A 109 3.88 -4.42 10.81
N GLY A 110 4.19 -5.10 11.92
CA GLY A 110 3.82 -4.69 13.28
C GLY A 110 2.37 -5.02 13.66
N ASP A 111 1.72 -5.94 12.96
CA ASP A 111 0.39 -6.52 13.27
C ASP A 111 -0.64 -5.48 13.71
N ARG A 112 -0.90 -4.50 12.84
CA ARG A 112 -1.83 -3.40 13.15
C ARG A 112 -3.21 -3.69 12.59
N TYR A 113 -4.22 -3.53 13.43
CA TYR A 113 -5.62 -3.64 13.06
C TYR A 113 -6.39 -2.39 13.46
N ASN A 114 -6.81 -1.60 12.46
CA ASN A 114 -7.57 -0.36 12.63
C ASN A 114 -6.95 0.60 13.66
N GLU A 115 -5.63 0.77 13.60
CA GLU A 115 -4.86 1.59 14.54
C GLU A 115 -4.77 3.05 14.06
N ASP A 116 -4.75 4.00 14.99
CA ASP A 116 -4.63 5.44 14.68
C ASP A 116 -3.32 5.71 13.93
N TRP A 117 -3.44 6.14 12.68
CA TRP A 117 -2.28 6.35 11.82
C TRP A 117 -1.36 7.45 12.32
N ASP A 118 -1.86 8.44 13.07
CA ASP A 118 -1.03 9.54 13.58
C ASP A 118 0.13 9.03 14.45
N GLY A 119 -0.08 7.94 15.21
CA GLY A 119 0.91 7.32 16.09
C GLY A 119 1.97 6.47 15.39
N ILE A 120 1.85 6.25 14.07
CA ILE A 120 2.76 5.39 13.30
C ILE A 120 3.86 6.24 12.68
N ASP A 121 5.13 5.94 12.96
CA ASP A 121 6.25 6.58 12.28
C ASP A 121 6.35 6.09 10.82
N ILE A 122 6.55 7.04 9.90
CA ILE A 122 6.73 6.79 8.47
C ILE A 122 8.10 7.26 7.97
N ASN A 123 9.08 7.50 8.84
CA ASN A 123 10.47 7.79 8.46
C ASN A 123 10.61 8.91 7.41
N ASN A 124 10.12 10.12 7.71
CA ASN A 124 10.13 11.27 6.79
C ASN A 124 9.74 10.92 5.33
N SER A 125 8.71 10.09 5.15
CA SER A 125 8.27 9.67 3.82
C SER A 125 7.27 10.64 3.18
N THR A 126 7.21 10.61 1.85
CA THR A 126 6.07 11.09 1.06
C THR A 126 5.03 9.97 0.99
N CYS A 127 3.75 10.32 1.14
CA CYS A 127 2.64 9.36 1.09
C CYS A 127 2.06 9.31 -0.32
N ILE A 128 2.04 8.14 -0.94
CA ILE A 128 1.44 7.90 -2.25
C ILE A 128 0.13 7.16 -2.04
N ILE A 129 -0.99 7.75 -2.46
CA ILE A 129 -2.31 7.12 -2.31
C ILE A 129 -2.64 6.32 -3.58
N VAL A 130 -3.01 5.06 -3.39
CA VAL A 130 -3.66 4.24 -4.42
C VAL A 130 -5.16 4.22 -4.13
N ARG A 131 -5.96 4.56 -5.14
CA ARG A 131 -7.42 4.66 -5.01
C ARG A 131 -8.11 3.91 -6.14
N PHE A 132 -8.81 2.84 -5.76
CA PHE A 132 -9.56 1.94 -6.65
C PHE A 132 -10.95 2.46 -7.02
#